data_AF-A0A6C0F3K3-F1
#
_entry.id   AF-A0A6C0F3K3-F1
#
_cell.length_a   1.000
_cell.length_b   1.000
_cell.length_c   1.000
_cell.angle_alpha   90.00
_cell.angle_beta   90.00
_cell.angle_gamma   90.00
#
_symmetry.space_group_name_H-M   'P 1'
#
loop_
_entity.id
_entity.type
_entity.pdbx_description
1 polymer ?
#
loop_
_entity_poly.entity_id
_entity_poly.type
_entity_poly.pdbx_seq_one_letter_code
_entity_poly.pdbx_strand_id
1 'polypeptide(L)'
;MNKNNHCNNCGKVGHQFTNCKMPITSSGVIAFRKSKTGAIEYLLICRKESLGYIDFMRGKYSVQNKSYIMNMLKQMTEYEKNRLKTTDFNTLWKDIWGEGFCNARYKMEESNSREKHATLVSGVVLRNDFYTLSNLIDESRQYSNWAEPEWGFPKGRRNNNETDYDCAIREFCEETGFTIDMIHPIHNVTPFEEIFVGSNYISYKHKYFLVYMEYNDTLNLDNYQRSEVSKMCWSRIGTCLTQMRDYNLEKKRIITNVDSCLKQLSIYQM
;
A
#
# COMPACT_ATOMS: atom_id res chain seq x y z
N MET A 1 -20.93 -20.56 -24.08
CA MET A 1 -20.69 -19.22 -23.51
C MET A 1 -20.62 -19.36 -21.99
N ASN A 2 -19.43 -19.18 -21.39
CA ASN A 2 -19.22 -19.42 -19.95
C ASN A 2 -20.04 -18.46 -19.08
N LYS A 3 -21.08 -18.98 -18.43
CA LYS A 3 -22.06 -18.24 -17.63
C LYS A 3 -21.56 -17.69 -16.28
N ASN A 4 -20.28 -17.83 -15.91
CA ASN A 4 -19.81 -17.50 -14.55
C ASN A 4 -18.54 -16.62 -14.46
N ASN A 5 -18.18 -15.84 -15.49
CA ASN A 5 -17.00 -14.99 -15.37
C ASN A 5 -17.35 -13.63 -14.70
N HIS A 6 -17.27 -13.62 -13.37
CA HIS A 6 -17.37 -12.40 -12.58
C HIS A 6 -16.04 -11.62 -12.64
N CYS A 7 -16.11 -10.29 -12.69
CA CYS A 7 -14.92 -9.46 -12.67
C CYS A 7 -14.30 -9.43 -11.26
N ASN A 8 -13.05 -9.85 -11.12
CA ASN A 8 -12.33 -9.86 -9.84
C ASN A 8 -12.25 -8.49 -9.17
N ASN A 9 -12.31 -7.39 -9.93
CA ASN A 9 -12.30 -6.03 -9.38
C ASN A 9 -13.66 -5.64 -8.79
N CYS A 10 -14.70 -5.57 -9.62
CA CYS A 10 -15.99 -4.98 -9.24
C CYS A 10 -17.08 -6.01 -8.88
N GLY A 11 -16.83 -7.30 -9.09
CA GLY A 11 -17.77 -8.38 -8.82
C GLY A 11 -18.91 -8.51 -9.85
N LYS A 12 -18.99 -7.61 -10.85
CA LYS A 12 -20.04 -7.65 -11.88
C LYS A 12 -19.68 -8.63 -13.00
N VAL A 13 -20.71 -9.18 -13.65
CA VAL A 13 -20.58 -10.05 -14.83
C VAL A 13 -20.39 -9.25 -16.12
N GLY A 14 -19.88 -9.91 -17.17
CA GLY A 14 -19.85 -9.36 -18.54
C GLY A 14 -18.54 -8.68 -18.97
N HIS A 15 -17.51 -8.65 -18.12
CA HIS A 15 -16.17 -8.15 -18.50
C HIS A 15 -15.05 -8.79 -17.67
N GLN A 16 -13.83 -8.78 -18.21
CA GLN A 16 -12.61 -9.17 -17.50
C GLN A 16 -12.04 -8.02 -16.67
N PHE A 17 -11.21 -8.33 -15.67
CA PHE A 17 -10.52 -7.36 -14.83
C PHE A 17 -9.82 -6.25 -15.65
N THR A 18 -9.12 -6.61 -16.72
CA THR A 18 -8.39 -5.68 -17.61
C THR A 18 -9.29 -4.67 -18.31
N ASN A 19 -10.58 -4.97 -18.45
CA ASN A 19 -11.58 -4.10 -19.09
C ASN A 19 -12.49 -3.43 -18.07
N CYS A 20 -12.19 -3.54 -16.77
CA CYS A 20 -13.00 -2.94 -15.72
C CYS A 20 -12.81 -1.43 -15.69
N LYS A 21 -13.92 -0.69 -15.79
CA LYS A 21 -13.93 0.79 -15.70
C LYS A 21 -14.09 1.30 -14.27
N MET A 22 -14.31 0.41 -13.30
CA MET A 22 -14.40 0.78 -11.89
C MET A 22 -12.99 0.95 -11.31
N PRO A 23 -12.82 1.80 -10.29
CA PRO A 23 -11.55 1.91 -9.58
C PRO A 23 -11.03 0.54 -9.13
N ILE A 24 -9.71 0.36 -9.17
CA ILE A 24 -9.09 -0.87 -8.64
C ILE A 24 -9.38 -0.93 -7.14
N THR A 25 -10.12 -1.94 -6.73
CA THR A 25 -10.65 -2.05 -5.38
C THR A 25 -9.78 -2.97 -4.53
N SER A 26 -9.42 -2.50 -3.35
CA SER A 26 -8.88 -3.32 -2.27
C SER A 26 -9.80 -3.28 -1.06
N SER A 27 -9.90 -4.41 -0.37
CA SER A 27 -10.65 -4.52 0.87
C SER A 27 -9.68 -4.65 2.04
N GLY A 28 -9.98 -4.00 3.15
CA GLY A 28 -9.11 -3.98 4.32
C GLY A 28 -9.87 -3.76 5.61
N VAL A 29 -9.11 -3.69 6.70
CA VAL A 29 -9.65 -3.59 8.05
C VAL A 29 -9.05 -2.38 8.75
N ILE A 30 -9.91 -1.58 9.38
CA ILE A 30 -9.50 -0.63 10.41
C ILE A 30 -9.78 -1.31 11.73
N ALA A 31 -8.74 -1.83 12.36
CA ALA A 31 -8.82 -2.41 13.70
C ALA A 31 -8.62 -1.32 14.74
N PHE A 32 -9.48 -1.30 15.75
CA PHE A 32 -9.34 -0.44 16.91
C PHE A 32 -9.40 -1.25 18.20
N ARG A 33 -8.82 -0.70 19.26
CA ARG A 33 -8.89 -1.26 20.61
C ARG A 33 -8.99 -0.14 21.65
N LYS A 34 -9.31 -0.51 22.88
CA LYS A 34 -9.11 0.34 24.05
C LYS A 34 -7.76 0.01 24.67
N SER A 35 -6.89 1.00 24.85
CA SER A 35 -5.63 0.83 25.57
C SER A 35 -5.89 0.47 27.04
N LYS A 36 -4.85 0.08 27.76
CA LYS A 36 -4.92 -0.11 29.23
C LYS A 36 -5.48 1.11 29.99
N THR A 37 -5.35 2.32 29.42
CA THR A 37 -5.89 3.56 30.01
C THR A 37 -7.26 3.95 29.43
N GLY A 38 -7.91 3.08 28.66
CA GLY A 38 -9.20 3.34 28.01
C GLY A 38 -9.16 4.25 26.78
N ALA A 39 -7.97 4.64 26.30
CA ALA A 39 -7.84 5.46 25.10
C ALA A 39 -8.05 4.62 23.84
N ILE A 40 -8.66 5.18 22.80
CA ILE A 40 -8.81 4.47 21.52
C ILE A 40 -7.47 4.47 20.79
N GLU A 41 -7.06 3.28 20.33
CA GLU A 41 -5.89 3.06 19.50
C GLU A 41 -6.30 2.33 18.21
N TYR A 42 -5.59 2.60 17.13
CA TYR A 42 -5.80 2.01 15.81
C TYR A 42 -4.56 1.24 15.37
N LEU A 43 -4.75 0.09 14.74
CA LEU A 43 -3.64 -0.68 14.18
C LEU A 43 -3.21 -0.07 12.86
N LEU A 44 -1.91 0.22 12.74
CA LEU A 44 -1.27 0.62 11.51
C LEU A 44 -0.12 -0.34 11.17
N ILE A 45 0.05 -0.60 9.88
CA ILE A 45 1.21 -1.29 9.32
C ILE A 45 2.06 -0.33 8.50
N CYS A 46 3.37 -0.52 8.52
CA CYS A 46 4.31 0.15 7.64
C CYS A 46 4.70 -0.83 6.53
N ARG A 47 4.64 -0.38 5.28
CA ARG A 47 5.08 -1.20 4.15
C ARG A 47 6.56 -1.56 4.30
N LYS A 48 6.96 -2.70 3.74
CA LYS A 48 8.37 -3.06 3.61
C LYS A 48 9.10 -2.11 2.67
N GLU A 49 8.48 -1.85 1.52
CA GLU A 49 9.00 -1.00 0.45
C GLU A 49 7.95 0.05 0.08
N SER A 50 8.39 1.26 -0.22
CA SER A 50 7.50 2.35 -0.63
C SER A 50 6.83 2.05 -1.96
N LEU A 51 5.63 2.62 -2.16
CA LEU A 51 4.94 2.51 -3.45
C LEU A 51 5.77 3.05 -4.62
N GLY A 52 6.47 4.17 -4.40
CA GLY A 52 7.36 4.77 -5.39
C GLY A 52 8.51 3.83 -5.78
N TYR A 53 9.13 3.16 -4.80
CA TYR A 53 10.22 2.23 -5.05
C TYR A 53 9.76 1.00 -5.84
N ILE A 54 8.64 0.40 -5.45
CA ILE A 54 8.05 -0.73 -6.18
C ILE A 54 7.65 -0.32 -7.61
N ASP A 55 6.96 0.80 -7.80
CA ASP A 55 6.54 1.26 -9.14
C ASP A 55 7.74 1.55 -10.05
N PHE A 56 8.81 2.14 -9.51
CA PHE A 56 10.06 2.37 -10.23
C PHE A 56 10.73 1.04 -10.62
N MET A 57 10.85 0.10 -9.69
CA MET A 57 11.52 -1.17 -9.96
C MET A 57 10.74 -2.05 -10.92
N ARG A 58 9.41 -1.89 -11.02
CA ARG A 58 8.59 -2.55 -12.05
C ARG A 58 8.78 -2.00 -13.48
N GLY A 59 9.35 -0.80 -13.64
CA GLY A 59 9.67 -0.24 -14.95
C GLY A 59 8.46 0.15 -15.82
N LYS A 60 7.25 0.31 -15.27
CA LYS A 60 6.03 0.67 -16.05
C LYS A 60 5.92 2.18 -16.33
N TYR A 61 7.02 2.79 -16.75
CA TYR A 61 7.12 4.21 -17.13
C TYR A 61 7.98 4.38 -18.38
N SER A 62 7.92 5.56 -19.01
CA SER A 62 8.87 5.95 -20.05
C SER A 62 10.05 6.68 -19.42
N VAL A 63 11.28 6.35 -19.83
CA VAL A 63 12.49 7.06 -19.39
C VAL A 63 12.51 8.53 -19.78
N GLN A 64 11.72 8.91 -20.80
CA GLN A 64 11.55 10.28 -21.27
C GLN A 64 10.54 11.08 -20.43
N ASN A 65 9.76 10.42 -19.56
CA ASN A 65 8.79 11.10 -18.70
C ASN A 65 9.42 11.46 -17.35
N LYS A 66 10.28 12.49 -17.35
CA LYS A 66 11.01 12.98 -16.17
C LYS A 66 10.09 13.27 -14.99
N SER A 67 8.95 13.92 -15.21
CA SER A 67 8.02 14.28 -14.13
C SER A 67 7.39 13.05 -13.47
N TYR A 68 7.03 12.03 -14.24
CA TYR A 68 6.48 10.79 -13.69
C TYR A 68 7.53 10.01 -12.87
N ILE A 69 8.78 9.95 -13.36
CA ILE A 69 9.89 9.35 -12.60
C ILE A 69 10.12 10.11 -11.29
N MET A 70 10.14 11.44 -11.37
CA MET A 70 10.30 12.31 -10.20
C MET A 70 9.19 12.09 -9.17
N ASN A 71 7.94 11.88 -9.60
CA ASN A 71 6.83 11.58 -8.69
C ASN A 71 7.02 10.26 -7.93
N MET A 72 7.61 9.23 -8.56
CA MET A 72 7.96 7.98 -7.88
C MET A 72 9.11 8.21 -6.88
N LEU A 73 10.17 8.92 -7.29
CA LEU A 73 11.33 9.20 -6.44
C LEU A 73 10.97 10.02 -5.18
N LYS A 74 10.04 10.97 -5.29
CA LYS A 74 9.54 11.77 -4.16
C LYS A 74 8.84 10.93 -3.08
N GLN A 75 8.30 9.76 -3.44
CA GLN A 75 7.63 8.87 -2.48
C GLN A 75 8.62 7.94 -1.76
N MET A 76 9.82 7.77 -2.30
CA MET A 76 10.82 6.84 -1.76
C MET A 76 11.45 7.33 -0.46
N THR A 77 11.89 6.37 0.34
CA THR A 77 12.72 6.64 1.51
C THR A 77 14.15 7.02 1.12
N GLU A 78 14.88 7.68 2.02
CA GLU A 78 16.30 7.93 1.79
C GLU A 78 17.12 6.64 1.64
N TYR A 79 16.72 5.58 2.33
CA TYR A 79 17.32 4.26 2.17
C TYR A 79 17.15 3.73 0.73
N GLU A 80 15.92 3.71 0.22
CA GLU A 80 15.61 3.26 -1.14
C GLU A 80 16.32 4.11 -2.21
N LYS A 81 16.31 5.44 -2.04
CA LYS A 81 17.04 6.37 -2.93
C LYS A 81 18.54 6.07 -2.96
N ASN A 82 19.15 5.82 -1.80
CA ASN A 82 20.57 5.47 -1.72
C ASN A 82 20.84 4.13 -2.40
N ARG A 83 19.97 3.13 -2.18
CA ARG A 83 20.08 1.83 -2.84
C ARG A 83 20.04 1.93 -4.36
N LEU A 84 19.10 2.71 -4.92
CA LEU A 84 19.03 2.96 -6.36
C LEU A 84 20.31 3.61 -6.93
N LYS A 85 21.04 4.39 -6.13
CA LYS A 85 22.30 5.01 -6.55
C LYS A 85 23.49 4.05 -6.51
N THR A 86 23.53 3.16 -5.53
CA THR A 86 24.78 2.44 -5.16
C THR A 86 24.74 0.95 -5.43
N THR A 87 23.56 0.37 -5.64
CA THR A 87 23.38 -1.07 -5.82
C THR A 87 23.08 -1.41 -7.27
N ASP A 88 23.58 -2.56 -7.76
CA ASP A 88 23.28 -3.02 -9.11
C ASP A 88 21.82 -3.51 -9.25
N PHE A 89 21.30 -3.44 -10.48
CA PHE A 89 19.91 -3.78 -10.76
C PHE A 89 19.52 -5.22 -10.36
N ASN A 90 20.41 -6.20 -10.54
CA ASN A 90 20.05 -7.59 -10.27
C ASN A 90 19.87 -7.81 -8.76
N THR A 91 20.72 -7.19 -7.95
CA THR A 91 20.59 -7.21 -6.49
C THR A 91 19.31 -6.48 -6.05
N LEU A 92 19.03 -5.29 -6.59
CA LEU A 92 17.78 -4.54 -6.30
C LEU A 92 16.54 -5.37 -6.63
N TRP A 93 16.53 -6.04 -7.77
CA TRP A 93 15.42 -6.89 -8.22
C TRP A 93 15.26 -8.11 -7.30
N LYS A 94 16.35 -8.83 -7.02
CA LYS A 94 16.32 -9.99 -6.13
C LYS A 94 15.81 -9.67 -4.72
N ASP A 95 16.07 -8.49 -4.20
CA ASP A 95 15.61 -8.14 -2.83
C ASP A 95 14.10 -7.88 -2.73
N ILE A 96 13.50 -7.37 -3.81
CA ILE A 96 12.06 -7.09 -3.87
C ILE A 96 11.27 -8.37 -4.10
N TRP A 97 11.71 -9.18 -5.07
CA TRP A 97 10.96 -10.36 -5.50
C TRP A 97 11.49 -11.66 -4.89
N GLY A 98 12.77 -11.80 -4.59
CA GLY A 98 13.39 -13.02 -4.04
C GLY A 98 14.09 -13.89 -5.10
N GLU A 99 14.94 -14.81 -4.65
CA GLU A 99 15.82 -15.62 -5.53
C GLU A 99 15.10 -16.69 -6.37
N GLY A 100 13.81 -16.95 -6.11
CA GLY A 100 13.00 -17.97 -6.81
C GLY A 100 12.05 -17.44 -7.90
N PHE A 101 12.07 -16.14 -8.22
CA PHE A 101 11.11 -15.52 -9.14
C PHE A 101 11.46 -15.71 -10.63
N CYS A 102 11.74 -16.94 -11.05
CA CYS A 102 11.83 -17.34 -12.45
C CYS A 102 10.46 -17.68 -13.05
N ASN A 103 9.41 -16.93 -12.68
CA ASN A 103 8.12 -17.01 -13.37
C ASN A 103 8.25 -16.34 -14.74
N ALA A 104 7.99 -17.08 -15.83
CA ALA A 104 8.03 -16.55 -17.19
C ALA A 104 7.23 -15.24 -17.38
N ARG A 105 6.20 -15.03 -16.55
CA ARG A 105 5.37 -13.82 -16.51
C ARG A 105 6.12 -12.54 -16.16
N TYR A 106 7.16 -12.62 -15.32
CA TYR A 106 7.92 -11.46 -14.84
C TYR A 106 9.22 -11.24 -15.61
N LYS A 107 9.71 -12.24 -16.36
CA LYS A 107 10.96 -12.11 -17.13
C LYS A 107 10.95 -10.93 -18.11
N MET A 108 9.80 -10.67 -18.73
CA MET A 108 9.62 -9.52 -19.62
C MET A 108 9.61 -8.20 -18.83
N GLU A 109 8.95 -8.17 -17.67
CA GLU A 109 8.91 -6.99 -16.79
C GLU A 109 10.31 -6.66 -16.25
N GLU A 110 11.06 -7.70 -15.84
CA GLU A 110 12.45 -7.59 -15.41
C GLU A 110 13.35 -7.03 -16.51
N SER A 111 13.31 -7.63 -17.71
CA SER A 111 14.15 -7.18 -18.83
C SER A 111 13.86 -5.73 -19.21
N ASN A 112 12.59 -5.36 -19.28
CA ASN A 112 12.17 -4.00 -19.59
C ASN A 112 12.61 -3.00 -18.51
N SER A 113 12.44 -3.37 -17.24
CA SER A 113 12.87 -2.53 -16.12
C SER A 113 14.40 -2.36 -16.10
N ARG A 114 15.16 -3.43 -16.36
CA ARG A 114 16.62 -3.41 -16.42
C ARG A 114 17.14 -2.44 -17.49
N GLU A 115 16.56 -2.50 -18.68
CA GLU A 115 16.92 -1.61 -19.79
C GLU A 115 16.66 -0.14 -19.44
N LYS A 116 15.51 0.15 -18.82
CA LYS A 116 15.14 1.50 -18.38
C LYS A 116 16.05 2.01 -17.28
N HIS A 117 16.35 1.16 -16.29
CA HIS A 117 17.30 1.48 -15.23
C HIS A 117 18.67 1.81 -15.82
N ALA A 118 19.21 0.94 -16.69
CA ALA A 118 20.49 1.16 -17.36
C ALA A 118 20.51 2.47 -18.16
N THR A 119 19.43 2.75 -18.89
CA THR A 119 19.28 4.00 -19.66
C THR A 119 19.26 5.23 -18.75
N LEU A 120 18.57 5.19 -17.62
CA LEU A 120 18.57 6.29 -16.66
C LEU A 120 19.94 6.47 -15.99
N VAL A 121 20.65 5.39 -15.71
CA VAL A 121 22.01 5.44 -15.17
C VAL A 121 22.98 6.08 -16.17
N SER A 122 22.93 5.69 -17.45
CA SER A 122 23.77 6.29 -18.50
C SER A 122 23.38 7.73 -18.83
N GLY A 123 22.12 8.08 -18.60
CA GLY A 123 21.54 9.39 -18.87
C GLY A 123 20.60 9.41 -20.06
N VAL A 124 19.61 10.30 -19.99
CA VAL A 124 18.59 10.52 -21.01
C VAL A 124 18.75 11.94 -21.54
N VAL A 125 18.84 12.07 -22.86
CA VAL A 125 18.77 13.37 -23.57
C VAL A 125 17.34 13.55 -24.06
N LEU A 126 16.68 14.62 -23.60
CA LEU A 126 15.34 14.98 -24.05
C LEU A 126 15.32 16.45 -24.46
N ARG A 127 15.23 16.70 -25.76
CA ARG A 127 15.35 18.06 -26.35
C ARG A 127 16.67 18.70 -25.94
N ASN A 128 16.63 19.68 -25.02
CA ASN A 128 17.79 20.41 -24.50
C ASN A 128 18.07 20.10 -23.01
N ASP A 129 17.41 19.08 -22.44
CA ASP A 129 17.65 18.63 -21.06
C ASP A 129 18.42 17.31 -21.08
N PHE A 130 19.33 17.15 -20.11
CA PHE A 130 20.05 15.91 -19.85
C PHE A 130 19.92 15.58 -18.38
N TYR A 131 19.48 14.36 -18.08
CA TYR A 131 19.38 13.89 -16.71
C TYR A 131 19.77 12.43 -16.58
N THR A 132 20.44 12.13 -15.48
CA THR A 132 20.72 10.76 -15.02
C THR A 132 19.84 10.41 -13.83
N LEU A 133 19.77 9.12 -13.50
CA LEU A 133 19.14 8.64 -12.27
C LEU A 133 19.71 9.36 -11.04
N SER A 134 21.03 9.58 -11.01
CA SER A 134 21.68 10.28 -9.90
C SER A 134 21.18 11.72 -9.77
N ASN A 135 21.07 12.46 -10.89
CA ASN A 135 20.54 13.83 -10.88
C ASN A 135 19.09 13.87 -10.39
N LEU A 136 18.25 12.95 -10.87
CA LEU A 136 16.83 12.89 -10.49
C LEU A 136 16.66 12.58 -8.99
N ILE A 137 17.47 11.67 -8.44
CA ILE A 137 17.42 11.35 -7.01
C ILE A 137 17.85 12.56 -6.18
N ASP A 138 18.92 13.27 -6.56
CA ASP A 138 19.37 14.46 -5.82
C ASP A 138 18.35 15.60 -5.89
N GLU A 139 17.72 15.80 -7.04
CA GLU A 139 16.61 16.74 -7.20
C GLU A 139 15.42 16.33 -6.30
N SER A 140 15.08 15.04 -6.22
CA SER A 140 13.94 14.56 -5.41
C SER A 140 14.09 14.84 -3.91
N ARG A 141 15.32 14.91 -3.39
CA ARG A 141 15.63 15.20 -1.96
C ARG A 141 15.26 16.61 -1.52
N GLN A 142 15.07 17.51 -2.47
CA GLN A 142 14.66 18.88 -2.19
C GLN A 142 13.17 19.00 -1.83
N TYR A 143 12.38 17.94 -2.04
CA TYR A 143 10.94 17.95 -1.84
C TYR A 143 10.51 17.17 -0.60
N SER A 144 10.86 15.89 -0.52
CA SER A 144 10.40 14.99 0.53
C SER A 144 11.48 13.99 0.91
N ASN A 145 11.72 13.89 2.21
CA ASN A 145 12.72 13.02 2.80
C ASN A 145 12.02 12.11 3.80
N TRP A 146 11.77 10.87 3.37
CA TRP A 146 11.06 9.89 4.15
C TRP A 146 12.06 8.94 4.82
N ALA A 147 11.97 8.82 6.15
CA ALA A 147 12.75 7.84 6.89
C ALA A 147 12.19 6.42 6.73
N GLU A 148 10.87 6.30 6.60
CA GLU A 148 10.15 5.03 6.53
C GLU A 148 9.17 5.02 5.34
N PRO A 149 8.79 3.84 4.82
CA PRO A 149 7.72 3.68 3.84
C PRO A 149 6.34 4.15 4.35
N GLU A 150 5.32 4.00 3.51
CA GLU A 150 3.96 4.43 3.87
C GLU A 150 3.39 3.61 5.04
N TRP A 151 2.88 4.32 6.05
CA TRP A 151 1.98 3.75 7.05
C TRP A 151 0.52 3.78 6.58
N GLY A 152 -0.23 2.72 6.89
CA GLY A 152 -1.64 2.59 6.53
C GLY A 152 -2.33 1.41 7.21
N PHE A 153 -3.51 1.07 6.70
CA PHE A 153 -4.31 -0.05 7.19
C PHE A 153 -4.03 -1.32 6.40
N PRO A 154 -4.09 -2.50 7.04
CA PRO A 154 -4.00 -3.76 6.34
C PRO A 154 -5.10 -3.92 5.31
N LYS A 155 -4.73 -4.31 4.08
CA LYS A 155 -5.67 -4.43 2.95
C LYS A 155 -5.02 -5.16 1.78
N GLY A 156 -5.85 -5.82 0.98
CA GLY A 156 -5.41 -6.35 -0.30
C GLY A 156 -6.53 -6.55 -1.30
N ARG A 157 -6.28 -7.40 -2.29
CA ARG A 157 -7.19 -7.58 -3.43
C ARG A 157 -7.93 -8.89 -3.28
N ARG A 158 -9.15 -8.87 -3.79
CA ARG A 158 -10.05 -10.02 -3.72
C ARG A 158 -9.55 -11.18 -4.57
N ASN A 159 -9.61 -12.37 -4.01
CA ASN A 159 -9.46 -13.63 -4.73
C ASN A 159 -10.74 -13.97 -5.50
N ASN A 160 -10.65 -14.94 -6.41
CA ASN A 160 -11.84 -15.41 -7.14
C ASN A 160 -12.88 -15.95 -6.16
N ASN A 161 -14.14 -15.54 -6.32
CA ASN A 161 -15.30 -15.96 -5.51
C ASN A 161 -15.22 -15.60 -4.01
N GLU A 162 -14.39 -14.65 -3.63
CA GLU A 162 -14.33 -14.10 -2.28
C GLU A 162 -15.27 -12.88 -2.15
N THR A 163 -15.86 -12.62 -0.97
CA THR A 163 -16.58 -11.36 -0.71
C THR A 163 -15.62 -10.24 -0.33
N ASP A 164 -16.07 -8.97 -0.36
CA ASP A 164 -15.21 -7.87 0.08
C ASP A 164 -14.81 -8.00 1.56
N TYR A 165 -15.70 -8.55 2.39
CA TYR A 165 -15.46 -8.72 3.83
C TYR A 165 -14.48 -9.87 4.09
N ASP A 166 -14.69 -11.03 3.45
CA ASP A 166 -13.80 -12.18 3.60
C ASP A 166 -12.38 -11.83 3.14
N CYS A 167 -12.26 -11.08 2.05
CA CYS A 167 -10.98 -10.53 1.59
C CYS A 167 -10.34 -9.63 2.64
N ALA A 168 -11.11 -8.71 3.24
CA ALA A 168 -10.57 -7.81 4.27
C ALA A 168 -10.01 -8.57 5.47
N ILE A 169 -10.74 -9.59 5.95
CA ILE A 169 -10.31 -10.41 7.09
C ILE A 169 -9.09 -11.26 6.74
N ARG A 170 -9.08 -11.92 5.58
CA ARG A 170 -7.93 -12.71 5.12
C ARG A 170 -6.66 -11.86 5.02
N GLU A 171 -6.73 -10.73 4.31
CA GLU A 171 -5.58 -9.83 4.10
C GLU A 171 -5.10 -9.25 5.44
N PHE A 172 -6.01 -8.92 6.35
CA PHE A 172 -5.65 -8.50 7.70
C PHE A 172 -4.88 -9.58 8.45
N CYS A 173 -5.38 -10.83 8.46
CA CYS A 173 -4.69 -11.94 9.10
C CYS A 173 -3.33 -12.24 8.46
N GLU A 174 -3.24 -12.22 7.12
CA GLU A 174 -2.00 -12.43 6.37
C GLU A 174 -0.96 -11.36 6.71
N GLU A 175 -1.30 -10.08 6.59
CA GLU A 175 -0.34 -8.98 6.80
C GLU A 175 0.07 -8.81 8.26
N THR A 176 -0.86 -9.04 9.22
CA THR A 176 -0.61 -8.76 10.65
C THR A 176 -0.19 -9.97 11.48
N GLY A 177 -0.54 -11.18 11.03
CA GLY A 177 -0.36 -12.41 11.80
C GLY A 177 -1.36 -12.62 12.94
N PHE A 178 -2.35 -11.73 13.10
CA PHE A 178 -3.45 -11.95 14.05
C PHE A 178 -4.41 -13.02 13.55
N THR A 179 -4.97 -13.81 14.47
CA THR A 179 -5.90 -14.87 14.15
C THR A 179 -7.35 -14.36 14.16
N ILE A 180 -8.22 -15.06 13.43
CA ILE A 180 -9.62 -14.64 13.23
C ILE A 180 -10.43 -14.55 14.53
N ASP A 181 -10.09 -15.37 15.53
CA ASP A 181 -10.72 -15.41 16.86
C ASP A 181 -10.50 -14.13 17.68
N MET A 182 -9.45 -13.36 17.38
CA MET A 182 -9.16 -12.08 18.03
C MET A 182 -9.94 -10.90 17.43
N ILE A 183 -10.71 -11.14 16.37
CA ILE A 183 -11.39 -10.09 15.58
C ILE A 183 -12.87 -10.05 15.96
N HIS A 184 -13.33 -8.92 16.50
CA HIS A 184 -14.74 -8.67 16.80
C HIS A 184 -15.33 -7.68 15.80
N PRO A 185 -16.08 -8.13 14.78
CA PRO A 185 -16.55 -7.26 13.71
C PRO A 185 -17.65 -6.30 14.17
N ILE A 186 -17.61 -5.06 13.70
CA ILE A 186 -18.66 -4.07 13.95
C ILE A 186 -19.65 -4.06 12.79
N HIS A 187 -20.70 -4.89 12.87
CA HIS A 187 -21.64 -5.11 11.77
C HIS A 187 -22.64 -3.97 11.52
N ASN A 188 -22.90 -3.14 12.53
CA ASN A 188 -23.87 -2.03 12.46
C ASN A 188 -23.28 -0.74 11.85
N VAL A 189 -22.05 -0.79 11.31
CA VAL A 189 -21.40 0.32 10.64
C VAL A 189 -21.12 -0.07 9.20
N THR A 190 -21.59 0.76 8.26
CA THR A 190 -21.26 0.59 6.85
C THR A 190 -19.76 0.79 6.62
N PRO A 191 -19.11 0.01 5.74
CA PRO A 191 -17.68 0.14 5.48
C PRO A 191 -17.29 1.56 5.05
N PHE A 192 -16.14 2.01 5.51
CA PHE A 192 -15.58 3.30 5.13
C PHE A 192 -14.85 3.18 3.80
N GLU A 193 -15.07 4.12 2.88
CA GLU A 193 -14.50 4.06 1.54
C GLU A 193 -13.61 5.28 1.24
N GLU A 194 -12.36 5.04 0.84
CA GLU A 194 -11.53 6.06 0.19
C GLU A 194 -11.44 5.78 -1.31
N ILE A 195 -11.61 6.83 -2.13
CA ILE A 195 -11.42 6.78 -3.57
C ILE A 195 -10.41 7.88 -3.91
N PHE A 196 -9.33 7.51 -4.59
CA PHE A 196 -8.24 8.43 -4.94
C PHE A 196 -7.60 8.04 -6.26
N VAL A 197 -6.76 8.92 -6.80
CA VAL A 197 -5.93 8.63 -7.98
C VAL A 197 -4.52 8.34 -7.51
N GLY A 198 -4.01 7.15 -7.81
CA GLY A 198 -2.65 6.77 -7.43
C GLY A 198 -1.59 7.48 -8.27
N SER A 199 -0.33 7.31 -7.87
CA SER A 199 0.86 7.81 -8.57
C SER A 199 0.82 7.53 -10.07
N ASN A 200 0.36 6.33 -10.45
CA ASN A 200 0.26 5.85 -11.83
C ASN A 200 -0.98 6.32 -12.60
N TYR A 201 -1.69 7.34 -12.11
CA TYR A 201 -2.90 7.91 -12.71
C TYR A 201 -4.09 6.95 -12.82
N ILE A 202 -4.03 5.82 -12.09
CA ILE A 202 -5.13 4.87 -11.99
C ILE A 202 -6.01 5.26 -10.79
N SER A 203 -7.33 5.12 -10.94
CA SER A 203 -8.25 5.29 -9.82
C SER A 203 -8.27 4.04 -8.95
N TYR A 204 -8.12 4.24 -7.63
CA TYR A 204 -8.19 3.20 -6.62
C TYR A 204 -9.35 3.47 -5.68
N LYS A 205 -9.92 2.38 -5.16
CA LYS A 205 -10.89 2.39 -4.07
C LYS A 205 -10.39 1.47 -2.97
N HIS A 206 -10.30 1.94 -1.74
CA HIS A 206 -10.14 1.06 -0.59
C HIS A 206 -11.41 1.06 0.24
N LYS A 207 -11.87 -0.13 0.61
CA LYS A 207 -13.06 -0.36 1.41
C LYS A 207 -12.65 -0.99 2.74
N TYR A 208 -12.88 -0.26 3.82
CA TYR A 208 -12.44 -0.64 5.15
C TYR A 208 -13.60 -1.06 6.04
N PHE A 209 -13.50 -2.27 6.57
CA PHE A 209 -14.40 -2.79 7.60
C PHE A 209 -13.83 -2.48 8.98
N LEU A 210 -14.71 -2.17 9.93
CA LEU A 210 -14.32 -1.81 11.28
C LEU A 210 -14.37 -3.06 12.18
N VAL A 211 -13.30 -3.28 12.93
CA VAL A 211 -13.23 -4.38 13.90
C VAL A 211 -12.67 -3.89 15.22
N TYR A 212 -13.19 -4.44 16.32
CA TYR A 212 -12.65 -4.30 17.65
C TYR A 212 -11.73 -5.48 17.96
N MET A 213 -10.67 -5.23 18.72
CA MET A 213 -9.78 -6.27 19.24
C MET A 213 -9.45 -5.98 20.70
N GLU A 214 -9.30 -7.03 21.49
CA GLU A 214 -8.95 -6.90 22.91
C GLU A 214 -7.49 -6.50 23.12
N TYR A 215 -7.25 -5.66 24.13
CA TYR A 215 -5.91 -5.14 24.41
C TYR A 215 -4.89 -6.24 24.74
N ASN A 216 -5.30 -7.19 25.58
CA ASN A 216 -4.40 -8.23 26.07
C ASN A 216 -4.01 -9.24 24.98
N ASP A 217 -4.87 -9.45 23.99
CA ASP A 217 -4.63 -10.41 22.90
C ASP A 217 -3.77 -9.80 21.78
N THR A 218 -3.61 -8.47 21.78
CA THR A 218 -2.95 -7.72 20.69
C THR A 218 -1.60 -7.11 21.10
N LEU A 219 -0.94 -7.72 22.09
CA LEU A 219 0.36 -7.25 22.59
C LEU A 219 1.54 -7.69 21.71
N ASN A 220 1.43 -8.85 21.05
CA ASN A 220 2.47 -9.31 20.12
C ASN A 220 2.29 -8.63 18.75
N LEU A 221 3.32 -7.90 18.31
CA LEU A 221 3.34 -7.17 17.04
C LEU A 221 4.44 -7.64 16.09
N ASP A 222 5.11 -8.76 16.35
CA ASP A 222 6.29 -9.20 15.59
C ASP A 222 5.99 -10.30 14.54
N ASN A 223 4.74 -10.76 14.50
CA ASN A 223 4.28 -11.87 13.65
C ASN A 223 3.76 -11.42 12.26
N TYR A 224 3.94 -10.15 11.89
CA TYR A 224 3.51 -9.66 10.58
C TYR A 224 4.27 -10.33 9.42
N GLN A 225 3.65 -10.32 8.24
CA GLN A 225 4.26 -10.85 7.02
C GLN A 225 5.43 -9.97 6.55
N ARG A 226 6.64 -10.36 6.93
CA ARG A 226 7.90 -9.61 6.66
C ARG A 226 8.22 -9.37 5.18
N SER A 227 7.56 -10.06 4.25
CA SER A 227 7.70 -9.79 2.82
C SER A 227 6.98 -8.51 2.38
N GLU A 228 5.97 -8.06 3.13
CA GLU A 228 5.12 -6.91 2.76
C GLU A 228 5.09 -5.81 3.81
N VAL A 229 5.27 -6.17 5.08
CA VAL A 229 5.22 -5.28 6.24
C VAL A 229 6.60 -5.21 6.90
N SER A 230 7.04 -3.99 7.22
CA SER A 230 8.28 -3.75 7.99
C SER A 230 8.03 -3.50 9.46
N LYS A 231 6.88 -2.91 9.82
CA LYS A 231 6.53 -2.53 11.19
C LYS A 231 5.02 -2.58 11.37
N MET A 232 4.60 -2.76 12.62
CA MET A 232 3.21 -2.68 13.04
C MET A 232 3.12 -1.95 14.37
N CYS A 233 2.10 -1.11 14.54
CA CYS A 233 1.87 -0.41 15.81
C CYS A 233 0.40 -0.12 16.07
N TRP A 234 0.05 -0.10 17.35
CA TRP A 234 -1.18 0.52 17.82
C TRP A 234 -0.92 1.98 18.15
N SER A 235 -1.74 2.88 17.61
CA SER A 235 -1.52 4.33 17.72
C SER A 235 -2.81 5.10 17.95
N ARG A 236 -2.73 6.17 18.74
CA ARG A 236 -3.86 7.10 18.91
C ARG A 236 -4.06 7.92 17.62
N ILE A 237 -5.25 8.49 17.46
CA ILE A 237 -5.61 9.29 16.27
C ILE A 237 -4.57 10.36 15.90
N GLY A 238 -4.04 11.09 16.89
CA GLY A 238 -3.02 12.12 16.64
C GLY A 238 -1.75 11.55 16.01
N THR A 239 -1.25 10.43 16.54
CA THR A 239 -0.07 9.73 16.00
C THR A 239 -0.36 9.12 14.63
N CYS A 240 -1.57 8.58 14.41
CA CYS A 240 -1.94 8.05 13.10
C CYS A 240 -1.86 9.14 12.01
N LEU A 241 -2.34 10.35 12.31
CA LEU A 241 -2.35 11.47 11.38
C LEU A 241 -0.94 12.01 11.07
N THR A 242 0.02 11.85 11.99
CA THR A 242 1.42 12.25 11.77
C THR A 242 2.23 11.17 11.07
N GLN A 243 1.94 9.89 11.31
CA GLN A 243 2.62 8.76 10.65
C GLN A 243 2.20 8.59 9.18
N MET A 244 0.93 8.83 8.86
CA MET A 244 0.46 8.78 7.48
C MET A 244 1.05 9.93 6.66
N ARG A 245 1.50 9.62 5.43
CA ARG A 245 2.00 10.61 4.47
C ARG A 245 1.05 11.80 4.34
N ASP A 246 1.60 13.01 4.24
CA ASP A 246 0.80 14.24 4.20
C ASP A 246 -0.11 14.36 2.98
N TYR A 247 0.30 13.78 1.86
CA TYR A 247 -0.51 13.73 0.64
C TYR A 247 -1.63 12.67 0.69
N ASN A 248 -1.70 11.80 1.70
CA ASN A 248 -2.76 10.79 1.84
C ASN A 248 -4.03 11.38 2.49
N LEU A 249 -4.59 12.41 1.88
CA LEU A 249 -5.69 13.20 2.43
C LEU A 249 -6.96 12.37 2.69
N GLU A 250 -7.31 11.49 1.75
CA GLU A 250 -8.48 10.62 1.85
C GLU A 250 -8.36 9.66 3.04
N LYS A 251 -7.16 9.11 3.26
CA LYS A 251 -6.89 8.18 4.36
C LYS A 251 -6.93 8.86 5.72
N LYS A 252 -6.33 10.06 5.82
CA LYS A 252 -6.41 10.91 7.02
C LYS A 252 -7.89 11.24 7.32
N ARG A 253 -8.69 11.56 6.31
CA ARG A 253 -10.13 11.78 6.46
C ARG A 253 -10.86 10.53 6.96
N ILE A 254 -10.55 9.35 6.42
CA ILE A 254 -11.18 8.09 6.85
C ILE A 254 -10.95 7.84 8.33
N ILE A 255 -9.70 7.93 8.81
CA ILE A 255 -9.41 7.64 10.22
C ILE A 255 -10.01 8.68 11.17
N THR A 256 -10.07 9.96 10.76
CA THR A 256 -10.77 10.99 11.52
C THR A 256 -12.28 10.73 11.60
N ASN A 257 -12.89 10.25 10.52
CA ASN A 257 -14.31 9.90 10.50
C ASN A 257 -14.59 8.68 11.37
N VAL A 258 -13.73 7.65 11.32
CA VAL A 258 -13.82 6.47 12.20
C VAL A 258 -13.71 6.90 13.66
N ASP A 259 -12.72 7.73 14.00
CA ASP A 259 -12.52 8.21 15.38
C ASP A 259 -13.70 9.04 15.90
N SER A 260 -14.28 9.88 15.04
CA SER A 260 -15.48 10.64 15.37
C SER A 260 -16.69 9.72 15.57
N CYS A 261 -16.86 8.73 14.69
CA CYS A 261 -17.92 7.72 14.77
C CYS A 261 -17.85 6.94 16.10
N LEU A 262 -16.66 6.44 16.47
CA LEU A 262 -16.43 5.68 17.70
C LEU A 262 -16.60 6.51 18.98
N LYS A 263 -16.42 7.84 18.91
CA LYS A 263 -16.61 8.74 20.06
C LYS A 263 -18.05 9.19 20.22
N GLN A 264 -18.76 9.43 19.12
CA GLN A 264 -20.14 9.94 19.13
C GLN A 264 -21.16 8.84 19.40
N LEU A 265 -20.95 7.69 18.78
CA LEU A 265 -21.81 6.56 18.99
C LEU A 265 -21.25 5.80 20.17
N SER A 266 -22.05 5.60 21.22
CA SER A 266 -21.78 4.61 22.26
C SER A 266 -21.87 3.19 21.69
N ILE A 267 -21.28 2.93 20.51
CA ILE A 267 -21.24 1.65 19.81
C ILE A 267 -20.61 0.56 20.69
N TYR A 268 -19.86 0.95 21.72
CA TYR A 268 -19.36 0.07 22.77
C TYR A 268 -19.71 0.65 24.15
N GLN A 269 -20.86 0.25 24.69
CA GLN A 269 -21.01 0.05 26.13
C GLN A 269 -20.71 -1.43 26.38
N MET A 270 -19.48 -1.76 26.77
CA MET A 270 -19.19 -2.99 27.50
C MET A 270 -19.14 -2.67 28.98
#